data_AF-A0A8U0U5M2-F1
#
_entry.id   AF-A0A8U0U5M2-F1
#
_cell.length_a   1.000
_cell.length_b   1.000
_cell.length_c   1.000
_cell.angle_alpha   90.00
_cell.angle_beta   90.00
_cell.angle_gamma   90.00
#
_symmetry.space_group_name_H-M   'P 1'
#
loop_
_entity.id
_entity.type
_entity.pdbx_description
1 polymer ?
#
loop_
_entity_poly.entity_id
_entity_poly.type
_entity_poly.pdbx_seq_one_letter_code
_entity_poly.pdbx_strand_id
1 'polypeptide(L)'
;MAKSPVRAAGVPHPYWPRDLSIPGYVANDRSMHEILSFLFSVSGLFLLSTWVLTGRKWARDGRGQEFGVGRRLAICWFAVCAFIHGVIEGWFSLYYDVIPSDQSFLSQLWKEYSKGDSRYVIADNFTVCMETVTAWFWGPLSLWTLFAFLANKPCRFVLQLIVSLGQLYGAVLYFLTPVLCLQVSCMGRCCIS
;
A
#
# COMPACT_ATOMS: atom_id res chain seq x y z
N MET A 1 -18.64 39.64 -26.80
CA MET A 1 -18.88 38.19 -26.88
C MET A 1 -17.58 37.49 -26.46
N ALA A 2 -17.43 37.20 -25.16
CA ALA A 2 -16.20 36.59 -24.64
C ALA A 2 -16.19 35.10 -25.02
N LYS A 3 -15.15 34.66 -25.74
CA LYS A 3 -14.90 33.24 -25.99
C LYS A 3 -14.62 32.57 -24.64
N SER A 4 -15.51 31.69 -24.19
CA SER A 4 -15.22 30.77 -23.09
C SER A 4 -13.94 29.99 -23.42
N PRO A 5 -13.00 29.84 -22.47
CA PRO A 5 -11.79 29.07 -22.72
C PRO A 5 -12.19 27.61 -22.94
N VAL A 6 -11.81 27.07 -24.09
CA VAL A 6 -11.90 25.63 -24.37
C VAL A 6 -11.00 24.96 -23.33
N ARG A 7 -11.59 24.35 -22.29
CA ARG A 7 -10.84 23.44 -21.41
C ARG A 7 -10.20 22.39 -22.33
N ALA A 8 -8.87 22.33 -22.35
CA ALA A 8 -8.18 21.25 -23.02
C ALA A 8 -8.75 19.95 -22.44
N ALA A 9 -9.46 19.18 -23.27
CA ALA A 9 -9.97 17.87 -22.86
C ALA A 9 -8.75 17.02 -22.52
N GLY A 10 -8.60 16.68 -21.24
CA GLY A 10 -7.51 15.83 -20.76
C GLY A 10 -7.52 14.50 -21.52
N VAL A 11 -6.36 13.83 -21.56
CA VAL A 11 -6.27 12.48 -22.12
C VAL A 11 -7.31 11.59 -21.43
N PRO A 12 -8.17 10.87 -22.18
CA PRO A 12 -9.18 10.00 -21.58
C PRO A 12 -8.54 8.97 -20.64
N HIS A 13 -9.07 8.85 -19.42
CA HIS A 13 -8.54 7.93 -18.42
C HIS A 13 -9.68 7.15 -17.70
N PRO A 14 -9.39 5.97 -17.14
CA PRO A 14 -10.38 5.11 -16.52
C PRO A 14 -10.80 5.58 -15.10
N TYR A 15 -10.05 6.50 -14.50
CA TYR A 15 -10.26 6.96 -13.11
C TYR A 15 -11.49 7.84 -12.91
N TRP A 16 -11.98 7.88 -11.67
CA TRP A 16 -13.04 8.78 -11.22
C TRP A 16 -12.47 9.86 -10.28
N PRO A 17 -12.86 11.15 -10.37
CA PRO A 17 -13.78 11.77 -11.34
C PRO A 17 -13.27 11.76 -12.79
N ARG A 18 -14.18 11.77 -13.78
CA ARG A 18 -13.83 11.67 -15.22
C ARG A 18 -13.20 12.95 -15.80
N ASP A 19 -13.39 14.08 -15.13
CA ASP A 19 -12.86 15.40 -15.53
C ASP A 19 -11.50 15.71 -14.90
N LEU A 20 -10.90 14.73 -14.21
CA LEU A 20 -9.58 14.85 -13.61
C LEU A 20 -8.52 15.10 -14.68
N SER A 21 -7.60 16.02 -14.42
CA SER A 21 -6.48 16.28 -15.33
C SER A 21 -5.29 15.44 -14.87
N ILE A 22 -4.88 14.49 -15.71
CA ILE A 22 -3.70 13.64 -15.46
C ILE A 22 -2.73 13.84 -16.62
N PRO A 23 -1.79 14.81 -16.50
CA PRO A 23 -0.81 15.07 -17.54
C PRO A 23 0.05 13.83 -17.81
N GLY A 24 0.27 13.53 -19.09
CA GLY A 24 1.14 12.42 -19.48
C GLY A 24 0.58 11.03 -19.16
N TYR A 25 -0.71 10.88 -18.90
CA TYR A 25 -1.31 9.57 -18.64
C TYR A 25 -1.11 8.60 -19.81
N VAL A 26 -0.57 7.42 -19.52
CA VAL A 26 -0.46 6.29 -20.43
C VAL A 26 -1.09 5.06 -19.76
N ALA A 27 -2.04 4.43 -20.44
CA ALA A 27 -2.69 3.21 -19.98
C ALA A 27 -1.68 2.06 -19.81
N ASN A 28 -2.00 1.10 -18.94
CA ASN A 28 -1.19 -0.10 -18.76
C ASN A 28 -1.15 -0.92 -20.05
N ASP A 29 0.04 -1.40 -20.41
CA ASP A 29 0.20 -2.41 -21.47
C ASP A 29 -0.02 -3.84 -20.94
N ARG A 30 0.13 -4.06 -19.62
CA ARG A 30 -0.21 -5.32 -18.96
C ARG A 30 -1.67 -5.38 -18.56
N SER A 31 -2.21 -6.59 -18.61
CA SER A 31 -3.54 -6.89 -18.12
C SER A 31 -3.61 -6.89 -16.59
N MET A 32 -4.78 -6.61 -16.05
CA MET A 32 -5.07 -6.72 -14.61
C MET A 32 -4.72 -8.12 -14.07
N HIS A 33 -4.97 -9.17 -14.86
CA HIS A 33 -4.69 -10.55 -14.46
C HIS A 33 -3.19 -10.79 -14.22
N GLU A 34 -2.32 -10.27 -15.09
CA GLU A 34 -0.86 -10.39 -14.92
C GLU A 34 -0.39 -9.68 -13.64
N ILE A 35 -0.94 -8.49 -13.37
CA ILE A 35 -0.62 -7.71 -12.17
C ILE A 35 -1.02 -8.48 -10.90
N LEU A 36 -2.25 -9.00 -10.88
CA LEU A 36 -2.76 -9.79 -9.75
C LEU A 36 -1.99 -11.11 -9.58
N SER A 37 -1.74 -11.83 -10.67
CA SER A 37 -0.98 -13.09 -10.65
C SER A 37 0.40 -12.89 -10.04
N PHE A 38 1.11 -11.82 -10.39
CA PHE A 38 2.38 -11.48 -9.75
C PHE A 38 2.22 -11.22 -8.25
N LEU A 39 1.27 -10.36 -7.86
CA LEU A 39 1.07 -9.98 -6.46
C LEU A 39 0.75 -11.20 -5.59
N PHE A 40 -0.15 -12.07 -6.05
CA PHE A 40 -0.49 -13.31 -5.35
C PHE A 40 0.65 -14.33 -5.36
N SER A 41 1.42 -14.43 -6.45
CA SER A 41 2.55 -15.36 -6.53
C SER A 41 3.68 -14.98 -5.58
N VAL A 42 4.07 -13.70 -5.56
CA VAL A 42 5.15 -13.21 -4.68
C VAL A 42 4.73 -13.27 -3.21
N SER A 43 3.50 -12.81 -2.90
CA SER A 43 2.96 -12.91 -1.54
C SER A 43 2.81 -14.36 -1.10
N GLY A 44 2.32 -15.23 -1.98
CA GLY A 44 2.21 -16.67 -1.76
C GLY A 44 3.57 -17.33 -1.51
N LEU A 45 4.61 -16.94 -2.23
CA LEU A 45 5.98 -17.41 -2.00
C LEU A 45 6.49 -16.99 -0.62
N PHE A 46 6.26 -15.75 -0.18
CA PHE A 46 6.62 -15.31 1.17
C PHE A 46 5.86 -16.10 2.25
N LEU A 47 4.54 -16.30 2.07
CA LEU A 47 3.72 -17.09 2.98
C LEU A 47 4.22 -18.55 3.07
N LEU A 48 4.38 -19.23 1.94
CA LEU A 48 4.80 -20.63 1.89
C LEU A 48 6.23 -20.81 2.42
N SER A 49 7.17 -19.96 2.01
CA SER A 49 8.56 -20.03 2.46
C SER A 49 8.67 -19.84 3.98
N THR A 50 8.04 -18.79 4.54
CA THR A 50 8.06 -18.55 5.99
C THR A 50 7.32 -19.65 6.76
N TRP A 51 6.23 -20.18 6.23
CA TRP A 51 5.50 -21.31 6.82
C TRP A 51 6.35 -22.59 6.89
N VAL A 52 7.01 -22.94 5.79
CA VAL A 52 7.87 -24.14 5.72
C VAL A 52 9.13 -23.96 6.58
N LEU A 53 9.76 -22.79 6.55
CA LEU A 53 10.97 -22.51 7.35
C LEU A 53 10.69 -22.60 8.84
N THR A 54 9.57 -22.04 9.31
CA THR A 54 9.17 -22.13 10.72
C THR A 54 8.77 -23.55 11.13
N GLY A 55 8.10 -24.30 10.24
CA GLY A 55 7.75 -25.69 10.47
C GLY A 55 8.95 -26.65 10.53
N ARG A 56 9.95 -26.46 9.65
CA ARG A 56 11.18 -27.27 9.62
C ARG A 56 12.12 -26.99 10.79
N LYS A 57 12.32 -25.72 11.16
CA LYS A 57 13.11 -25.35 12.35
C LYS A 57 12.50 -25.96 13.62
N TRP A 58 11.17 -25.97 13.71
CA TRP A 58 10.43 -26.61 14.78
C TRP A 58 10.67 -28.12 14.86
N ALA A 59 10.51 -28.84 13.73
CA ALA A 59 10.73 -30.28 13.68
C ALA A 59 12.15 -30.70 14.08
N ARG A 60 13.14 -29.82 13.87
CA ARG A 60 14.55 -30.08 14.14
C ARG A 60 14.98 -29.77 15.58
N ASP A 61 14.43 -28.72 16.20
CA ASP A 61 14.98 -28.22 17.46
C ASP A 61 14.48 -28.97 18.71
N GLY A 62 13.41 -29.77 18.65
CA GLY A 62 12.98 -30.66 19.75
C GLY A 62 12.67 -29.97 21.09
N ARG A 63 12.73 -28.64 21.15
CA ARG A 63 12.51 -27.83 22.36
C ARG A 63 11.01 -27.68 22.52
N GLY A 64 10.41 -28.43 23.45
CA GLY A 64 8.97 -28.57 23.73
C GLY A 64 8.18 -27.31 24.09
N GLN A 65 8.39 -26.18 23.40
CA GLN A 65 7.53 -25.02 23.42
C GLN A 65 6.96 -24.85 22.02
N GLU A 66 5.78 -25.44 21.76
CA GLU A 66 5.12 -25.40 20.45
C GLU A 66 5.27 -24.03 19.79
N PHE A 67 5.82 -23.99 18.57
CA PHE A 67 5.71 -22.81 17.72
C PHE A 67 4.23 -22.67 17.36
N GLY A 68 3.47 -22.06 18.27
CA GLY A 68 2.02 -21.98 18.17
C GLY A 68 1.62 -21.44 16.82
N VAL A 69 0.54 -21.99 16.25
CA VAL A 69 0.04 -21.62 14.93
C VAL A 69 -0.06 -20.10 14.79
N GLY A 70 -0.52 -19.40 15.84
CA GLY A 70 -0.59 -17.93 15.87
C GLY A 70 0.77 -17.24 15.64
N ARG A 71 1.87 -17.76 16.19
CA ARG A 71 3.21 -17.19 15.97
C ARG A 71 3.66 -17.38 14.52
N ARG A 72 3.35 -18.52 13.91
CA ARG A 72 3.69 -18.80 12.50
C ARG A 72 2.88 -17.91 11.58
N LEU A 73 1.59 -17.72 11.87
CA LEU A 73 0.73 -16.78 11.15
C LEU A 73 1.23 -15.33 11.29
N ALA A 74 1.66 -14.90 12.47
CA ALA A 74 2.25 -13.58 12.66
C ALA A 74 3.51 -13.36 11.81
N ILE A 75 4.40 -14.37 11.74
CA ILE A 75 5.58 -14.32 10.87
C ILE A 75 5.17 -14.19 9.40
N CYS A 76 4.21 -15.00 8.96
CA CYS A 76 3.69 -14.95 7.59
C CYS A 76 3.11 -13.56 7.27
N TRP A 77 2.30 -13.01 8.18
CA TRP A 77 1.71 -11.68 8.08
C TRP A 77 2.78 -10.59 7.95
N PHE A 78 3.74 -10.54 8.88
CA PHE A 78 4.78 -9.51 8.86
C PHE A 78 5.73 -9.62 7.67
N ALA A 79 5.93 -10.81 7.10
CA ALA A 79 6.66 -10.97 5.86
C ALA A 79 5.93 -10.33 4.67
N VAL A 80 4.61 -10.52 4.57
CA VAL A 80 3.79 -9.88 3.54
C VAL A 80 3.72 -8.36 3.76
N CYS A 81 3.55 -7.89 5.00
CA CYS A 81 3.59 -6.46 5.31
C CYS A 81 4.93 -5.82 4.92
N ALA A 82 6.05 -6.48 5.24
CA ALA A 82 7.37 -5.97 4.86
C ALA A 82 7.54 -5.87 3.34
N PHE A 83 6.98 -6.82 2.58
CA PHE A 83 6.98 -6.76 1.12
C PHE A 83 6.11 -5.61 0.58
N ILE A 84 4.86 -5.49 1.05
CA ILE A 84 3.94 -4.45 0.58
C ILE A 84 4.49 -3.06 0.91
N HIS A 85 4.77 -2.78 2.19
CA HIS A 85 5.26 -1.47 2.61
C HIS A 85 6.66 -1.17 2.04
N GLY A 86 7.57 -2.14 2.08
CA GLY A 86 8.95 -1.92 1.65
C GLY A 86 9.12 -1.80 0.14
N VAL A 87 8.37 -2.58 -0.66
CA VAL A 87 8.57 -2.64 -2.12
C VAL A 87 7.48 -1.88 -2.86
N ILE A 88 6.21 -2.13 -2.57
CA ILE A 88 5.10 -1.55 -3.32
C ILE A 88 4.91 -0.08 -2.94
N GLU A 89 4.76 0.21 -1.65
CA GLU A 89 4.63 1.57 -1.13
C GLU A 89 5.96 2.33 -1.19
N GLY A 90 7.09 1.63 -0.99
CA GLY A 90 8.42 2.19 -1.25
C GLY A 90 8.60 2.68 -2.69
N TRP A 91 8.11 1.94 -3.68
CA TRP A 91 8.10 2.40 -5.07
C TRP A 91 7.24 3.64 -5.25
N PHE A 92 6.05 3.68 -4.66
CA PHE A 92 5.18 4.86 -4.71
C PHE A 92 5.87 6.08 -4.08
N SER A 93 6.43 5.95 -2.89
CA SER A 93 7.13 7.03 -2.18
C SER A 93 8.26 7.66 -3.01
N LEU A 94 8.94 6.86 -3.84
CA LEU A 94 10.06 7.31 -4.67
C LEU A 94 9.66 7.81 -6.07
N TYR A 95 8.58 7.28 -6.65
CA TYR A 95 8.25 7.47 -8.07
C TYR A 95 6.82 7.96 -8.33
N TYR A 96 6.09 8.44 -7.30
CA TYR A 96 4.69 8.84 -7.40
C TYR A 96 4.40 9.84 -8.54
N ASP A 97 5.37 10.70 -8.87
CA ASP A 97 5.26 11.76 -9.87
C ASP A 97 5.27 11.23 -11.31
N VAL A 98 6.00 10.14 -11.57
CA VAL A 98 6.14 9.54 -12.91
C VAL A 98 5.13 8.42 -13.19
N ILE A 99 4.47 7.88 -12.15
CA ILE A 99 3.49 6.76 -12.25
C ILE A 99 2.48 6.92 -13.41
N PRO A 100 1.88 8.09 -13.67
CA PRO A 100 0.89 8.22 -14.74
C PRO A 100 1.43 7.87 -16.13
N SER A 101 2.70 8.14 -16.38
CA SER A 101 3.36 7.94 -17.67
C SER A 101 4.21 6.67 -17.73
N ASP A 102 4.65 6.17 -16.58
CA ASP A 102 5.59 5.06 -16.48
C ASP A 102 4.93 3.69 -16.78
N GLN A 103 5.72 2.79 -17.36
CA GLN A 103 5.32 1.42 -17.71
C GLN A 103 6.09 0.36 -16.91
N SER A 104 6.87 0.75 -15.91
CA SER A 104 7.43 -0.20 -14.94
C SER A 104 6.31 -0.99 -14.25
N PHE A 105 6.60 -2.24 -13.90
CA PHE A 105 5.59 -3.15 -13.36
C PHE A 105 4.88 -2.60 -12.11
N LEU A 106 5.64 -2.04 -11.16
CA LEU A 106 5.06 -1.49 -9.92
C LEU A 106 4.24 -0.21 -10.20
N SER A 107 4.65 0.62 -11.16
CA SER A 107 3.85 1.78 -11.59
C SER A 107 2.54 1.35 -12.25
N GLN A 108 2.56 0.27 -13.04
CA GLN A 108 1.33 -0.31 -13.59
C GLN A 108 0.41 -0.89 -12.52
N LEU A 109 0.99 -1.52 -11.49
CA LEU A 109 0.25 -1.98 -10.31
C LEU A 109 -0.44 -0.80 -9.62
N TRP A 110 0.26 0.31 -9.41
CA TRP A 110 -0.33 1.53 -8.83
C TRP A 110 -1.38 2.18 -9.73
N LYS A 111 -1.18 2.18 -11.05
CA LYS A 111 -2.21 2.62 -12.02
C LYS A 111 -3.46 1.75 -11.98
N GLU A 112 -3.33 0.44 -11.75
CA GLU A 112 -4.46 -0.47 -11.58
C GLU A 112 -5.18 -0.19 -10.25
N TYR A 113 -4.41 -0.07 -9.16
CA TYR A 113 -4.94 0.29 -7.83
C TYR A 113 -5.67 1.63 -7.85
N SER A 114 -5.16 2.59 -8.62
CA SER A 114 -5.73 3.93 -8.76
C SER A 114 -7.12 3.95 -9.40
N LYS A 115 -7.56 2.85 -10.04
CA LYS A 115 -8.94 2.71 -10.52
C LYS A 115 -9.93 2.66 -9.34
N GLY A 116 -9.50 2.13 -8.20
CA GLY A 116 -10.27 2.15 -6.96
C GLY A 116 -10.17 3.48 -6.21
N ASP A 117 -9.01 4.14 -6.26
CA ASP A 117 -8.80 5.46 -5.68
C ASP A 117 -7.85 6.32 -6.51
N SER A 118 -8.38 7.34 -7.18
CA SER A 118 -7.60 8.19 -8.09
C SER A 118 -6.58 9.07 -7.39
N ARG A 119 -6.62 9.21 -6.07
CA ARG A 119 -5.65 10.02 -5.29
C ARG A 119 -4.21 9.56 -5.49
N TYR A 120 -3.99 8.28 -5.77
CA TYR A 120 -2.67 7.72 -6.03
C TYR A 120 -2.11 8.16 -7.38
N VAL A 121 -2.93 8.24 -8.44
CA VAL A 121 -2.44 8.65 -9.77
C VAL A 121 -2.23 10.16 -9.87
N ILE A 122 -2.90 10.96 -9.03
CA ILE A 122 -2.66 12.41 -8.93
C ILE A 122 -1.69 12.79 -7.83
N ALA A 123 -1.13 11.80 -7.12
CA ALA A 123 -0.21 12.01 -6.02
C ALA A 123 -0.71 13.03 -4.99
N ASP A 124 -1.92 12.82 -4.47
CA ASP A 124 -2.48 13.69 -3.43
C ASP A 124 -1.54 13.76 -2.22
N ASN A 125 -1.31 14.96 -1.69
CA ASN A 125 -0.34 15.21 -0.63
C ASN A 125 -0.53 14.31 0.59
N PHE A 126 -1.78 14.03 0.98
CA PHE A 126 -2.04 13.14 2.11
C PHE A 126 -1.61 11.71 1.78
N THR A 127 -1.98 11.19 0.60
CA THR A 127 -1.59 9.84 0.18
C THR A 127 -0.08 9.69 0.07
N VAL A 128 0.62 10.65 -0.55
CA VAL A 128 2.10 10.63 -0.67
C VAL A 128 2.76 10.64 0.71
N CYS A 129 2.31 11.52 1.61
CA CYS A 129 2.86 11.58 2.97
C CYS A 129 2.62 10.27 3.73
N MET A 130 1.39 9.74 3.68
CA MET A 130 0.99 8.54 4.41
C MET A 130 1.78 7.32 3.91
N GLU A 131 1.82 7.09 2.60
CA GLU A 131 2.55 5.99 1.97
C GLU A 131 4.08 6.11 2.16
N THR A 132 4.60 7.33 2.24
CA THR A 132 6.02 7.54 2.58
C THR A 132 6.29 7.13 4.02
N VAL A 133 5.43 7.50 4.97
CA VAL A 133 5.59 7.05 6.36
C VAL A 133 5.52 5.53 6.47
N THR A 134 4.57 4.90 5.77
CA THR A 134 4.42 3.45 5.81
C THR A 134 5.61 2.73 5.17
N ALA A 135 6.11 3.21 4.05
CA ALA A 135 7.28 2.66 3.39
C ALA A 135 8.54 2.75 4.26
N TRP A 136 8.82 3.92 4.82
CA TRP A 136 10.09 4.19 5.52
C TRP A 136 10.11 3.77 6.99
N PHE A 137 8.95 3.65 7.64
CA PHE A 137 8.85 3.21 9.03
C PHE A 137 8.22 1.83 9.15
N TRP A 138 7.01 1.63 8.64
CA TRP A 138 6.29 0.36 8.83
C TRP A 138 6.89 -0.79 8.03
N GLY A 139 7.47 -0.55 6.86
CA GLY A 139 8.21 -1.56 6.10
C GLY A 139 9.41 -2.13 6.88
N PRO A 140 10.40 -1.30 7.25
CA PRO A 140 11.55 -1.72 8.05
C PRO A 140 11.16 -2.31 9.41
N LEU A 141 10.18 -1.72 10.11
CA LEU A 141 9.72 -2.26 11.40
C LEU A 141 8.97 -3.58 11.24
N SER A 142 8.22 -3.81 10.16
CA SER A 142 7.62 -5.11 9.86
C SER A 142 8.68 -6.17 9.62
N LEU A 143 9.74 -5.82 8.87
CA LEU A 143 10.87 -6.71 8.63
C LEU A 143 11.65 -7.01 9.93
N TRP A 144 11.86 -6.01 10.78
CA TRP A 144 12.44 -6.23 12.11
C TRP A 144 11.55 -7.15 12.94
N THR A 145 10.24 -6.89 12.99
CA THR A 145 9.27 -7.71 13.73
C THR A 145 9.35 -9.17 13.28
N LEU A 146 9.39 -9.42 11.97
CA LEU A 146 9.61 -10.75 11.39
C LEU A 146 10.88 -11.41 11.96
N PHE A 147 12.02 -10.72 11.92
CA PHE A 147 13.28 -11.26 12.45
C PHE A 147 13.25 -11.47 13.97
N ALA A 148 12.62 -10.58 14.73
CA ALA A 148 12.46 -10.72 16.17
C ALA A 148 11.61 -11.96 16.53
N PHE A 149 10.58 -12.24 15.74
CA PHE A 149 9.78 -13.46 15.84
C PHE A 149 10.58 -14.71 15.44
N LEU A 150 11.41 -14.67 14.41
CA LEU A 150 12.26 -15.80 14.03
C LEU A 150 13.35 -16.08 15.07
N ALA A 151 13.92 -15.04 15.67
CA ALA A 151 14.98 -15.13 16.69
C ALA A 151 14.46 -15.29 18.12
N ASN A 152 13.14 -15.44 18.31
CA ASN A 152 12.49 -15.59 19.62
C ASN A 152 12.83 -14.48 20.63
N LYS A 153 13.03 -13.25 20.17
CA LYS A 153 13.34 -12.10 21.03
C LYS A 153 12.11 -11.63 21.81
N PRO A 154 12.25 -11.09 23.04
CA PRO A 154 11.13 -10.58 23.82
C PRO A 154 10.51 -9.31 23.21
N CYS A 155 11.30 -8.49 22.50
CA CYS A 155 10.85 -7.26 21.85
C CYS A 155 9.82 -7.48 20.72
N ARG A 156 9.60 -8.73 20.27
CA ARG A 156 8.67 -9.06 19.18
C ARG A 156 7.25 -8.55 19.42
N PHE A 157 6.76 -8.59 20.66
CA PHE A 157 5.40 -8.17 20.99
C PHE A 157 5.26 -6.65 21.00
N VAL A 158 6.29 -5.94 21.46
CA VAL A 158 6.35 -4.47 21.43
C VAL A 158 6.40 -3.99 19.98
N LEU A 159 7.25 -4.60 19.15
CA LEU A 159 7.35 -4.27 17.73
C LEU A 159 6.04 -4.57 16.99
N GLN A 160 5.43 -5.74 17.23
CA GLN A 160 4.11 -6.07 16.69
C GLN A 160 3.06 -5.02 17.08
N LEU A 161 2.99 -4.64 18.36
CA LEU A 161 2.02 -3.64 18.82
C LEU A 161 2.23 -2.29 18.13
N ILE A 162 3.48 -1.81 18.06
CA ILE A 162 3.83 -0.54 17.41
C ILE A 162 3.42 -0.54 15.94
N VAL A 163 3.80 -1.59 15.19
CA VAL A 163 3.49 -1.68 13.77
C VAL A 163 1.98 -1.81 13.54
N SER A 164 1.29 -2.66 14.30
CA SER A 164 -0.16 -2.83 14.17
C SER A 164 -0.93 -1.55 14.49
N LEU A 165 -0.52 -0.79 15.51
CA LEU A 165 -1.12 0.51 15.81
C LEU A 165 -0.84 1.54 14.72
N GLY A 166 0.38 1.55 14.18
CA GLY A 166 0.76 2.40 13.06
C GLY A 166 -0.10 2.16 11.81
N GLN A 167 -0.27 0.89 11.44
CA GLN A 167 -1.12 0.47 10.33
C GLN A 167 -2.59 0.83 10.57
N LEU A 168 -3.11 0.60 11.78
CA LEU A 168 -4.48 0.97 12.14
C LEU A 168 -4.69 2.48 12.07
N TYR A 169 -3.77 3.26 12.60
CA TYR A 169 -3.82 4.72 12.55
C TYR A 169 -3.80 5.24 11.10
N GLY A 170 -2.90 4.72 10.27
CA GLY A 170 -2.84 5.04 8.85
C GLY A 170 -4.15 4.72 8.12
N ALA A 171 -4.71 3.53 8.35
CA ALA A 171 -5.98 3.11 7.77
C ALA A 171 -7.15 4.02 8.19
N VAL A 172 -7.22 4.37 9.49
CA VAL A 172 -8.23 5.29 10.01
C VAL A 172 -8.11 6.66 9.34
N LEU A 173 -6.90 7.22 9.28
CA LEU A 173 -6.69 8.51 8.59
C LEU A 173 -7.06 8.42 7.11
N TYR A 174 -6.68 7.35 6.43
CA TYR A 174 -6.94 7.14 5.01
C TYR A 174 -8.43 7.16 4.66
N PHE A 175 -9.26 6.50 5.47
CA PHE A 175 -10.71 6.49 5.29
C PHE A 175 -11.40 7.76 5.81
N LEU A 176 -10.89 8.41 6.85
CA LEU A 176 -11.51 9.62 7.41
C LEU A 176 -11.23 10.89 6.59
N THR A 177 -10.06 11.01 5.99
CA THR A 177 -9.66 12.18 5.21
C THR A 177 -10.67 12.57 4.11
N PRO A 178 -11.13 11.64 3.24
CA PRO A 178 -12.12 11.99 2.22
C PRO A 178 -13.48 12.37 2.82
N VAL A 179 -13.90 11.73 3.92
CA VAL A 179 -15.17 12.05 4.61
C VAL A 179 -15.13 13.46 5.19
N LEU A 180 -14.03 13.83 5.85
CA LEU A 180 -13.87 15.15 6.43
C LEU A 180 -13.81 16.24 5.35
N CYS A 181 -13.08 15.97 4.25
CA CYS A 181 -12.98 16.91 3.14
C CYS A 181 -14.34 17.13 2.44
N LEU A 182 -15.17 16.08 2.33
CA LEU A 182 -16.55 16.20 1.84
C LEU A 182 -17.42 17.04 2.78
N GLN A 183 -17.32 16.83 4.09
CA GLN A 183 -18.11 17.59 5.06
C GLN A 183 -17.73 19.08 5.07
N VAL A 184 -16.43 19.40 5.00
CA VAL A 184 -15.94 20.79 4.88
C VAL A 184 -16.34 21.41 3.54
N SER A 185 -16.25 20.67 2.44
CA SER A 185 -16.68 21.16 1.11
C SER A 185 -18.19 21.38 1.03
N CYS A 186 -18.99 20.56 1.71
CA CYS A 186 -20.43 20.73 1.82
C CYS A 186 -20.79 21.90 2.73
N MET A 187 -20.13 22.05 3.90
CA MET A 187 -20.32 23.22 4.78
C MET A 187 -19.90 24.53 4.09
N GLY A 188 -18.77 24.53 3.38
CA GLY A 188 -18.28 25.71 2.65
C GLY A 188 -19.21 26.12 1.50
N ARG A 189 -19.83 25.16 0.80
CA ARG A 189 -20.87 25.47 -0.21
C ARG A 189 -22.18 25.93 0.43
N CYS A 190 -22.54 25.40 1.59
CA CYS A 190 -23.76 25.78 2.31
C CYS A 190 -23.68 27.16 2.98
N CYS A 191 -22.48 27.66 3.30
CA CYS A 191 -22.29 29.01 3.84
C CYS A 191 -22.16 30.11 2.76
N ILE A 192 -22.14 29.75 1.46
CA ILE A 192 -21.98 30.69 0.34
C ILE A 192 -23.27 30.76 -0.54
N SER A 193 -24.37 30.12 -0.13
CA SER A 193 -25.72 30.30 -0.70
C SER A 193 -26.64 30.98 0.30
#